data_AF-A0A7S4UJL9-F1
#
_entry.id   AF-A0A7S4UJL9-F1
#
_cell.length_a   1.000
_cell.length_b   1.000
_cell.length_c   1.000
_cell.angle_alpha   90.00
_cell.angle_beta   90.00
_cell.angle_gamma   90.00
#
_symmetry.space_group_name_H-M   'P 1'
#
loop_
_entity.id
_entity.type
_entity.pdbx_description
1 polymer ?
#
loop_
_entity_poly.entity_id
_entity_poly.type
_entity_poly.pdbx_seq_one_letter_code
_entity_poly.pdbx_strand_id
1 'polypeptide(L)'
;AAAAMPSRPQFSTQDLSNTAWAFATLAVLNPPLLHSIAAAAIAKIPAFRPQDVGNTAWAFAKLGFGDSPLLAAISAAAMPKLREYPPQNLANLAWAFATLGVADRPLLEAISAAAIRKLRDFSSQHLAHIFWSFAALGVLDKPLLDATAAEAIKKIREFNPQELSNTAWACAKLGFVHKPLLEAISAAALAKLSHLVPQDLANISWSMSKIGFVDVPLMSAISSQSLSKISDFNPQDLANTAWAFASLRVENAPLMDSISSSARSKLSEFEGSDLSTTAWAFSTLGLGHGPLLDAIASEALRKIESLGAQQLGTLADLGLPRCREAVERRLEAAVLQLLAGMPSAADGFRRGEYSRLVHELQVDNFGSRGDRFLLGRLGIVGGPTDFADRGAKLAAEYQERHTGSWWRSEGLLHQRVVSYAELELEAPAAAGVPGVRLEGCRYQQNGYQGVRPAQEWIVPTTLPFNHNVDRSLCSEGQLLGCLCEELAGEWADAGPTCPAALQRLREVRGWLRLFVTGAPCLSCVGAMRQFQLLLPGVAFSVSIGDELRRDPLE
;
A
#
# COMPACT_ATOMS: atom_id res chain seq x y z
N ALA A 1 -32.15 59.28 -22.44
CA ALA A 1 -32.77 58.15 -21.73
C ALA A 1 -31.86 56.93 -21.89
N ALA A 2 -30.98 56.68 -20.92
CA ALA A 2 -30.21 55.45 -20.87
C ALA A 2 -31.13 54.37 -20.29
N ALA A 3 -31.58 53.44 -21.12
CA ALA A 3 -32.35 52.29 -20.67
C ALA A 3 -31.46 51.45 -19.73
N ALA A 4 -31.89 51.32 -18.48
CA ALA A 4 -31.24 50.45 -17.51
C ALA A 4 -31.20 49.02 -18.07
N MET A 5 -29.99 48.48 -18.22
CA MET A 5 -29.83 47.05 -18.52
C MET A 5 -30.53 46.25 -17.40
N PRO A 6 -31.33 45.23 -17.74
CA PRO A 6 -31.95 44.39 -16.72
C PRO A 6 -30.85 43.75 -15.86
N SER A 7 -30.96 43.87 -14.54
CA SER A 7 -30.05 43.27 -13.57
C SER A 7 -29.93 41.77 -13.87
N ARG A 8 -28.71 41.28 -14.11
CA ARG A 8 -28.46 39.85 -14.27
C ARG A 8 -29.03 39.12 -13.04
N PRO A 9 -29.79 38.02 -13.21
CA PRO A 9 -30.31 37.27 -12.06
C PRO A 9 -29.16 36.85 -11.16
N GLN A 10 -29.21 37.28 -9.90
CA GLN A 10 -28.15 37.04 -8.93
C GLN A 10 -28.43 35.73 -8.20
N PHE A 11 -27.78 34.64 -8.62
CA PHE A 11 -27.90 33.33 -7.97
C PHE A 11 -27.55 33.40 -6.48
N SER A 12 -28.39 32.85 -5.60
CA SER A 12 -28.06 32.70 -4.18
C SER A 12 -27.00 31.62 -3.95
N THR A 13 -26.44 31.50 -2.74
CA THR A 13 -25.50 30.41 -2.39
C THR A 13 -26.18 29.04 -2.56
N GLN A 14 -27.46 28.96 -2.19
CA GLN A 14 -28.27 27.76 -2.35
C GLN A 14 -28.48 27.44 -3.83
N ASP A 15 -28.80 28.43 -4.68
CA ASP A 15 -29.02 28.19 -6.11
C ASP A 15 -27.75 27.67 -6.80
N LEU A 16 -26.57 28.19 -6.42
CA LEU A 16 -25.28 27.71 -6.94
C LEU A 16 -25.06 26.23 -6.55
N SER A 17 -25.23 25.90 -5.27
CA SER A 17 -25.01 24.53 -4.78
C SER A 17 -26.03 23.54 -5.36
N ASN A 18 -27.30 23.93 -5.49
CA ASN A 18 -28.36 23.10 -6.06
C ASN A 18 -28.17 22.91 -7.57
N THR A 19 -27.70 23.93 -8.30
CA THR A 19 -27.41 23.81 -9.73
C THR A 19 -26.28 22.80 -9.95
N ALA A 20 -25.19 22.90 -9.19
CA ALA A 20 -24.10 21.92 -9.23
C ALA A 20 -24.61 20.51 -8.91
N TRP A 21 -25.38 20.37 -7.82
CA TRP A 21 -25.95 19.11 -7.37
C TRP A 21 -26.87 18.47 -8.42
N ALA A 22 -27.70 19.27 -9.11
CA ALA A 22 -28.58 18.78 -10.17
C ALA A 22 -27.78 18.20 -11.34
N PHE A 23 -26.75 18.90 -11.81
CA PHE A 23 -25.87 18.41 -12.87
C PHE A 23 -25.13 17.13 -12.47
N ALA A 24 -24.65 17.06 -11.23
CA ALA A 24 -24.02 15.87 -10.68
C ALA A 24 -24.97 14.67 -10.59
N THR A 25 -26.23 14.91 -10.20
CA THR A 25 -27.26 13.87 -10.10
C THR A 25 -27.66 13.34 -11.48
N LEU A 26 -27.67 14.21 -12.49
CA LEU A 26 -27.92 13.85 -13.89
C LEU A 26 -26.68 13.27 -14.60
N ALA A 27 -25.53 13.20 -13.92
CA ALA A 27 -24.23 12.80 -14.49
C ALA A 27 -23.83 13.64 -15.73
N VAL A 28 -24.19 14.92 -15.76
CA VAL A 28 -23.87 15.84 -16.85
C VAL A 28 -22.65 16.67 -16.50
N LEU A 29 -21.51 16.33 -17.11
CA LEU A 29 -20.29 17.13 -17.01
C LEU A 29 -20.36 18.32 -17.98
N ASN A 30 -20.46 19.54 -17.43
CA ASN A 30 -20.38 20.79 -18.19
C ASN A 30 -19.26 21.68 -17.63
N PRO A 31 -18.02 21.56 -18.15
CA PRO A 31 -16.89 22.28 -17.59
C PRO A 31 -17.07 23.81 -17.57
N PRO A 32 -17.54 24.49 -18.64
CA PRO A 32 -17.75 25.94 -18.60
C PRO A 32 -18.73 26.40 -17.50
N LEU A 33 -19.83 25.65 -17.30
CA LEU A 33 -20.77 25.92 -16.22
C LEU A 33 -20.12 25.70 -14.86
N LEU A 34 -19.38 24.60 -14.66
CA LEU A 34 -18.73 24.29 -13.39
C LEU A 34 -17.66 25.33 -13.02
N HIS A 35 -16.86 25.82 -13.98
CA HIS A 35 -15.95 26.94 -13.72
C HIS A 35 -16.70 28.20 -13.31
N SER A 36 -17.85 28.48 -13.93
CA SER A 36 -18.68 29.64 -13.59
C SER A 36 -19.29 29.52 -12.20
N ILE A 37 -19.77 28.32 -11.84
CA ILE A 37 -20.26 28.01 -10.49
C ILE A 37 -19.12 28.13 -9.48
N ALA A 38 -17.94 27.60 -9.77
CA ALA A 38 -16.77 27.68 -8.90
C ALA A 38 -16.40 29.14 -8.61
N ALA A 39 -16.24 29.97 -9.64
CA ALA A 39 -15.92 31.39 -9.48
C ALA A 39 -17.00 32.13 -8.66
N ALA A 40 -18.27 31.88 -8.94
CA ALA A 40 -19.38 32.49 -8.20
C ALA A 40 -19.46 32.00 -6.74
N ALA A 41 -19.17 30.71 -6.51
CA ALA A 41 -19.15 30.09 -5.18
C ALA A 41 -18.00 30.66 -4.35
N ILE A 42 -16.78 30.74 -4.90
CA ILE A 42 -15.61 31.34 -4.23
C ILE A 42 -15.92 32.76 -3.76
N ALA A 43 -16.53 33.59 -4.62
CA ALA A 43 -16.89 34.96 -4.28
C ALA A 43 -17.93 35.08 -3.16
N LYS A 44 -18.74 34.03 -2.92
CA LYS A 44 -19.84 34.03 -1.94
C LYS A 44 -19.63 33.05 -0.79
N ILE A 45 -18.51 32.34 -0.75
CA ILE A 45 -18.30 31.22 0.16
C ILE A 45 -18.44 31.55 1.65
N PRO A 46 -18.11 32.77 2.15
CA PRO A 46 -18.32 33.10 3.56
C PRO A 46 -19.80 33.04 3.97
N ALA A 47 -20.73 33.24 3.03
CA ALA A 47 -22.17 33.19 3.21
C ALA A 47 -22.78 31.79 3.00
N PHE A 48 -21.99 30.78 2.60
CA PHE A 48 -22.49 29.43 2.42
C PHE A 48 -22.88 28.81 3.76
N ARG A 49 -24.03 28.13 3.78
CA ARG A 49 -24.40 27.25 4.89
C ARG A 49 -23.63 25.93 4.78
N PRO A 50 -23.52 25.15 5.88
CA PRO A 50 -22.90 23.82 5.83
C PRO A 50 -23.41 22.93 4.69
N GLN A 51 -24.71 22.97 4.42
CA GLN A 51 -25.35 22.25 3.32
C GLN A 51 -24.87 22.71 1.94
N ASP A 52 -24.79 24.03 1.72
CA ASP A 52 -24.36 24.59 0.45
C ASP A 52 -22.89 24.19 0.17
N VAL A 53 -22.03 24.21 1.20
CA VAL A 53 -20.62 23.76 1.11
C VAL A 53 -20.55 22.27 0.77
N GLY A 54 -21.24 21.43 1.54
CA GLY A 54 -21.23 19.98 1.36
C GLY A 54 -21.75 19.55 -0.01
N ASN A 55 -22.86 20.15 -0.47
CA ASN A 55 -23.44 19.85 -1.78
C ASN A 55 -22.54 20.30 -2.93
N THR A 56 -21.90 21.46 -2.81
CA THR A 56 -20.97 21.96 -3.84
C THR A 56 -19.76 21.04 -3.95
N ALA A 57 -19.12 20.70 -2.83
CA ALA A 57 -17.99 19.76 -2.82
C ALA A 57 -18.39 18.40 -3.40
N TRP A 58 -19.51 17.85 -2.94
CA TRP A 58 -20.02 16.55 -3.42
C TRP A 58 -20.32 16.57 -4.92
N ALA A 59 -20.94 17.63 -5.44
CA ALA A 59 -21.29 17.73 -6.85
C ALA A 59 -20.05 17.75 -7.75
N PHE A 60 -19.04 18.55 -7.38
CA PHE A 60 -17.77 18.63 -8.11
C PHE A 60 -17.04 17.28 -8.09
N ALA A 61 -17.00 16.63 -6.93
CA ALA A 61 -16.44 15.29 -6.78
C ALA A 61 -17.17 14.22 -7.59
N LYS A 62 -18.51 14.21 -7.55
CA LYS A 62 -19.34 13.24 -8.27
C LYS A 62 -19.18 13.36 -9.80
N LEU A 63 -18.89 14.56 -10.30
CA LEU A 63 -18.61 14.82 -11.71
C LEU A 63 -17.14 14.62 -12.09
N GLY A 64 -16.26 14.30 -11.13
CA GLY A 64 -14.81 14.18 -11.37
C GLY A 64 -14.16 15.52 -11.78
N PHE A 65 -14.76 16.66 -11.39
CA PHE A 65 -14.30 17.98 -11.79
C PHE A 65 -13.52 18.64 -10.64
N GLY A 66 -12.19 18.57 -10.72
CA GLY A 66 -11.29 19.19 -9.74
C GLY A 66 -11.06 20.68 -10.01
N ASP A 67 -11.46 21.54 -9.07
CA ASP A 67 -11.18 22.98 -9.07
C ASP A 67 -10.41 23.33 -7.80
N SER A 68 -9.08 23.42 -7.89
CA SER A 68 -8.22 23.63 -6.72
C SER A 68 -8.53 24.93 -5.95
N PRO A 69 -8.77 26.08 -6.62
CA PRO A 69 -9.19 27.31 -5.92
C PRO A 69 -10.49 27.15 -5.12
N LEU A 70 -11.51 26.49 -5.70
CA LEU A 70 -12.77 26.24 -5.02
C LEU A 70 -12.58 25.31 -3.82
N LEU A 71 -11.83 24.22 -3.97
CA LEU A 71 -11.58 23.28 -2.87
C LEU A 71 -10.83 23.94 -1.71
N ALA A 72 -9.83 24.78 -2.01
CA ALA A 72 -9.13 25.56 -0.99
C ALA A 72 -10.08 26.54 -0.27
N ALA A 73 -10.97 27.21 -1.02
CA ALA A 73 -11.96 28.11 -0.45
C ALA A 73 -13.00 27.36 0.42
N ILE A 74 -13.45 26.18 -0.03
CA ILE A 74 -14.34 25.28 0.72
C ILE A 74 -13.69 24.85 2.03
N SER A 75 -12.43 24.40 1.98
CA SER A 75 -11.67 23.99 3.16
C SER A 75 -11.56 25.13 4.18
N ALA A 76 -11.08 26.30 3.74
CA ALA A 76 -10.91 27.47 4.60
C ALA A 76 -12.23 27.93 5.24
N ALA A 77 -13.35 27.89 4.50
CA ALA A 77 -14.65 28.29 5.01
C ALA A 77 -15.29 27.24 5.95
N ALA A 78 -15.04 25.95 5.72
CA ALA A 78 -15.61 24.86 6.48
C ALA A 78 -14.94 24.67 7.85
N MET A 79 -13.60 24.67 7.90
CA MET A 79 -12.80 24.37 9.10
C MET A 79 -13.29 25.03 10.40
N PRO A 80 -13.55 26.35 10.46
CA PRO A 80 -13.99 27.00 11.71
C PRO A 80 -15.40 26.58 12.16
N LYS A 81 -16.23 26.04 11.26
CA LYS A 81 -17.65 25.74 11.49
C LYS A 81 -17.98 24.24 11.54
N LEU A 82 -17.01 23.33 11.32
CA LEU A 82 -17.27 21.88 11.25
C LEU A 82 -17.97 21.29 12.49
N ARG A 83 -17.83 21.91 13.66
CA ARG A 83 -18.57 21.51 14.88
C ARG A 83 -20.09 21.61 14.72
N GLU A 84 -20.54 22.54 13.90
CA GLU A 84 -21.97 22.81 13.63
C GLU A 84 -22.50 21.95 12.47
N TYR A 85 -21.62 21.31 11.70
CA TYR A 85 -22.02 20.50 10.56
C TYR A 85 -22.80 19.26 11.06
N PRO A 86 -23.87 18.87 10.35
CA PRO A 86 -24.51 17.59 10.60
C PRO A 86 -23.60 16.43 10.12
N PRO A 87 -23.78 15.21 10.67
CA PRO A 87 -23.03 14.01 10.29
C PRO A 87 -22.84 13.79 8.78
N GLN A 88 -23.93 13.92 8.03
CA GLN A 88 -23.94 13.73 6.58
C GLN A 88 -22.96 14.66 5.87
N ASN A 89 -22.89 15.93 6.30
CA ASN A 89 -22.03 16.92 5.66
C ASN A 89 -20.56 16.70 5.96
N LEU A 90 -20.23 16.21 7.16
CA LEU A 90 -18.86 15.81 7.50
C LEU A 90 -18.41 14.64 6.61
N ALA A 91 -19.25 13.61 6.48
CA ALA A 91 -18.98 12.46 5.63
C ALA A 91 -18.88 12.83 4.15
N ASN A 92 -19.80 13.66 3.64
CA ASN A 92 -19.78 14.12 2.24
C ASN A 92 -18.56 14.98 1.93
N LEU A 93 -18.12 15.82 2.88
CA LEU A 93 -16.93 16.65 2.68
C LEU A 93 -15.67 15.79 2.63
N ALA A 94 -15.52 14.82 3.54
CA ALA A 94 -14.42 13.85 3.49
C ALA A 94 -14.43 13.06 2.18
N TRP A 95 -15.60 12.56 1.78
CA TRP A 95 -15.79 11.79 0.55
C TRP A 95 -15.49 12.60 -0.71
N ALA A 96 -15.87 13.88 -0.75
CA ALA A 96 -15.62 14.75 -1.89
C ALA A 96 -14.13 15.01 -2.09
N PHE A 97 -13.41 15.35 -1.02
CA PHE A 97 -11.96 15.56 -1.07
C PHE A 97 -11.21 14.28 -1.43
N ALA A 98 -11.65 13.13 -0.88
CA ALA A 98 -11.10 11.82 -1.21
C ALA A 98 -11.31 11.43 -2.67
N THR A 99 -12.54 11.59 -3.19
CA THR A 99 -12.88 11.29 -4.59
C THR A 99 -12.09 12.15 -5.58
N LEU A 100 -11.78 13.39 -5.21
CA LEU A 100 -10.97 14.31 -6.02
C LEU A 100 -9.44 14.14 -5.79
N GLY A 101 -9.03 13.22 -4.91
CA GLY A 101 -7.61 12.97 -4.62
C GLY A 101 -6.91 14.10 -3.87
N VAL A 102 -7.64 14.97 -3.16
CA VAL A 102 -7.08 16.13 -2.45
C VAL A 102 -6.91 15.82 -0.96
N ALA A 103 -5.67 15.55 -0.56
CA ALA A 103 -5.30 15.30 0.83
C ALA A 103 -5.05 16.61 1.61
N ASP A 104 -6.10 17.38 1.89
CA ASP A 104 -6.04 18.56 2.77
C ASP A 104 -5.96 18.13 4.24
N ARG A 105 -4.74 17.99 4.77
CA ARG A 105 -4.51 17.49 6.14
C ARG A 105 -5.21 18.32 7.22
N PRO A 106 -5.08 19.67 7.27
CA PRO A 106 -5.81 20.48 8.24
C PRO A 106 -7.33 20.25 8.21
N LEU A 107 -7.92 20.13 7.01
CA LEU A 107 -9.34 19.84 6.89
C LEU A 107 -9.69 18.45 7.43
N LEU A 108 -8.93 17.42 7.07
CA LEU A 108 -9.16 16.04 7.53
C LEU A 108 -9.05 15.92 9.05
N GLU A 109 -8.06 16.55 9.68
CA GLU A 109 -7.91 16.62 11.14
C GLU A 109 -9.12 17.30 11.80
N ALA A 110 -9.61 18.39 11.20
CA ALA A 110 -10.77 19.11 11.69
C ALA A 110 -12.08 18.30 11.52
N ILE A 111 -12.23 17.58 10.40
CA ILE A 111 -13.34 16.64 10.16
C ILE A 111 -13.29 15.51 11.18
N SER A 112 -12.13 14.91 11.40
CA SER A 112 -11.90 13.85 12.38
C SER A 112 -12.37 14.27 13.77
N ALA A 113 -11.86 15.40 14.26
CA ALA A 113 -12.24 15.94 15.56
C ALA A 113 -13.76 16.21 15.66
N ALA A 114 -14.40 16.70 14.60
CA ALA A 114 -15.84 16.95 14.56
C ALA A 114 -16.67 15.66 14.51
N ALA A 115 -16.25 14.69 13.70
CA ALA A 115 -16.93 13.41 13.52
C ALA A 115 -16.95 12.62 14.84
N ILE A 116 -15.80 12.49 15.54
CA ILE A 116 -15.68 11.74 16.81
C ILE A 116 -16.76 12.16 17.83
N ARG A 117 -17.10 13.44 17.90
CA ARG A 117 -18.12 13.97 18.83
C ARG A 117 -19.56 13.60 18.47
N LYS A 118 -19.82 13.23 17.21
CA LYS A 118 -21.15 13.06 16.63
C LYS A 118 -21.40 11.64 16.09
N LEU A 119 -20.45 10.72 16.21
CA LEU A 119 -20.52 9.38 15.57
C LEU A 119 -21.83 8.63 15.82
N ARG A 120 -22.44 8.76 17.01
CA ARG A 120 -23.73 8.13 17.33
C ARG A 120 -24.86 8.52 16.36
N ASP A 121 -24.79 9.71 15.80
CA ASP A 121 -25.76 10.28 14.86
C ASP A 121 -25.43 9.95 13.39
N PHE A 122 -24.30 9.28 13.11
CA PHE A 122 -23.95 8.83 11.77
C PHE A 122 -24.80 7.60 11.38
N SER A 123 -25.21 7.51 10.12
CA SER A 123 -25.79 6.29 9.55
C SER A 123 -24.68 5.30 9.16
N SER A 124 -25.04 4.05 8.84
CA SER A 124 -24.08 3.06 8.29
C SER A 124 -23.31 3.61 7.09
N GLN A 125 -24.03 4.25 6.16
CA GLN A 125 -23.44 4.89 4.98
C GLN A 125 -22.41 5.96 5.35
N HIS A 126 -22.73 6.85 6.30
CA HIS A 126 -21.79 7.89 6.71
C HIS A 126 -20.52 7.31 7.34
N LEU A 127 -20.65 6.24 8.15
CA LEU A 127 -19.50 5.56 8.75
C LEU A 127 -18.62 4.90 7.67
N ALA A 128 -19.23 4.20 6.71
CA ALA A 128 -18.52 3.60 5.57
C ALA A 128 -17.82 4.66 4.71
N HIS A 129 -18.43 5.83 4.50
CA HIS A 129 -17.79 6.96 3.81
C HIS A 129 -16.57 7.49 4.57
N ILE A 130 -16.61 7.58 5.90
CA ILE A 130 -15.43 7.99 6.68
C ILE A 130 -14.30 6.98 6.48
N PHE A 131 -14.56 5.68 6.64
CA PHE A 131 -13.57 4.63 6.37
C PHE A 131 -12.98 4.74 4.96
N TRP A 132 -13.83 4.78 3.95
CA TRP A 132 -13.40 4.85 2.55
C TRP A 132 -12.60 6.11 2.25
N SER A 133 -13.02 7.27 2.75
CA SER A 133 -12.38 8.56 2.44
C SER A 133 -10.96 8.64 2.99
N PHE A 134 -10.78 8.25 4.25
CA PHE A 134 -9.46 8.24 4.89
C PHE A 134 -8.55 7.18 4.25
N ALA A 135 -9.10 6.01 3.88
CA ALA A 135 -8.34 4.99 3.14
C ALA A 135 -7.97 5.40 1.72
N ALA A 136 -8.88 6.06 0.99
CA ALA A 136 -8.65 6.56 -0.36
C ALA A 136 -7.50 7.58 -0.38
N LEU A 137 -7.45 8.46 0.63
CA LEU A 137 -6.39 9.47 0.79
C LEU A 137 -5.11 8.96 1.49
N GLY A 138 -5.09 7.71 1.96
CA GLY A 138 -3.91 7.16 2.64
C GLY A 138 -3.64 7.78 4.01
N VAL A 139 -4.69 8.20 4.72
CA VAL A 139 -4.58 8.85 6.04
C VAL A 139 -5.06 7.90 7.13
N LEU A 140 -4.12 7.35 7.89
CA LEU A 140 -4.42 6.53 9.07
C LEU A 140 -4.65 7.42 10.31
N ASP A 141 -5.86 7.96 10.47
CA ASP A 141 -6.29 8.63 11.70
C ASP A 141 -6.80 7.59 12.71
N LYS A 142 -5.89 7.05 13.52
CA LYS A 142 -6.22 5.96 14.47
C LYS A 142 -7.33 6.35 15.46
N PRO A 143 -7.32 7.53 16.12
CA PRO A 143 -8.43 7.93 17.00
C PRO A 143 -9.80 7.95 16.31
N LEU A 144 -9.89 8.48 15.09
CA LEU A 144 -11.14 8.48 14.33
C LEU A 144 -11.57 7.08 13.95
N LEU A 145 -10.66 6.26 13.43
CA LEU A 145 -10.97 4.92 12.94
C LEU A 145 -11.38 3.97 14.07
N ASP A 146 -10.72 4.04 15.23
CA ASP A 146 -11.12 3.29 16.43
C ASP A 146 -12.54 3.67 16.89
N ALA A 147 -12.83 4.98 16.97
CA ALA A 147 -14.16 5.44 17.37
C ALA A 147 -15.24 5.08 16.34
N THR A 148 -14.92 5.21 15.05
CA THR A 148 -15.81 4.85 13.93
C THR A 148 -16.08 3.35 13.91
N ALA A 149 -15.05 2.52 14.18
CA ALA A 149 -15.18 1.07 14.30
C ALA A 149 -16.11 0.67 15.45
N ALA A 150 -15.94 1.28 16.63
CA ALA A 150 -16.79 1.02 17.78
C ALA A 150 -18.26 1.35 17.51
N GLU A 151 -18.56 2.39 16.75
CA GLU A 151 -19.92 2.74 16.35
C GLU A 151 -20.45 1.86 15.22
N ALA A 152 -19.61 1.54 14.22
CA ALA A 152 -19.96 0.65 13.11
C ALA A 152 -20.36 -0.74 13.60
N ILE A 153 -19.68 -1.28 14.62
CA ILE A 153 -20.05 -2.59 15.23
C ILE A 153 -21.50 -2.57 15.75
N LYS A 154 -21.93 -1.48 16.38
CA LYS A 154 -23.30 -1.37 16.92
C LYS A 154 -24.35 -1.33 15.81
N LYS A 155 -24.01 -0.72 14.67
CA LYS A 155 -24.90 -0.52 13.52
C LYS A 155 -24.66 -1.53 12.39
N ILE A 156 -23.80 -2.53 12.57
CA ILE A 156 -23.32 -3.39 11.47
C ILE A 156 -24.45 -4.12 10.72
N ARG A 157 -25.58 -4.36 11.39
CA ARG A 157 -26.77 -4.97 10.77
C ARG A 157 -27.41 -4.07 9.72
N GLU A 158 -27.30 -2.75 9.88
CA GLU A 158 -27.80 -1.72 8.94
C GLU A 158 -26.92 -1.60 7.70
N PHE A 159 -25.66 -2.04 7.77
CA PHE A 159 -24.74 -1.95 6.63
C PHE A 159 -25.23 -2.80 5.46
N ASN A 160 -25.33 -2.18 4.29
CA ASN A 160 -25.58 -2.91 3.04
C ASN A 160 -24.28 -3.62 2.55
N PRO A 161 -24.37 -4.53 1.56
CA PRO A 161 -23.19 -5.26 1.05
C PRO A 161 -22.02 -4.36 0.65
N GLN A 162 -22.29 -3.26 -0.05
CA GLN A 162 -21.27 -2.31 -0.50
C GLN A 162 -20.60 -1.58 0.67
N GLU A 163 -21.36 -1.22 1.71
CA GLU A 163 -20.83 -0.59 2.91
C GLU A 163 -19.93 -1.54 3.69
N LEU A 164 -20.28 -2.83 3.76
CA LEU A 164 -19.42 -3.87 4.35
C LEU A 164 -18.12 -4.04 3.57
N SER A 165 -18.21 -4.17 2.25
CA SER A 165 -17.05 -4.38 1.38
C SER A 165 -16.10 -3.17 1.38
N ASN A 166 -16.63 -1.95 1.31
CA ASN A 166 -15.83 -0.72 1.40
C ASN A 166 -15.16 -0.55 2.77
N THR A 167 -15.84 -0.92 3.86
CA THR A 167 -15.26 -0.84 5.21
C THR A 167 -14.13 -1.86 5.38
N ALA A 168 -14.31 -3.10 4.90
CA ALA A 168 -13.26 -4.11 4.89
C ALA A 168 -12.05 -3.66 4.04
N TRP A 169 -12.31 -3.13 2.84
CA TRP A 169 -11.27 -2.61 1.95
C TRP A 169 -10.50 -1.46 2.58
N ALA A 170 -11.19 -0.53 3.24
CA ALA A 170 -10.57 0.57 3.95
C ALA A 170 -9.64 0.09 5.07
N CYS A 171 -10.10 -0.87 5.88
CA CYS A 171 -9.26 -1.49 6.91
C CYS A 171 -7.99 -2.10 6.30
N ALA A 172 -8.14 -2.86 5.20
CA ALA A 172 -7.02 -3.54 4.56
C ALA A 172 -6.03 -2.56 3.90
N LYS A 173 -6.53 -1.55 3.19
CA LYS A 173 -5.70 -0.53 2.53
C LYS A 173 -4.89 0.32 3.51
N LEU A 174 -5.46 0.63 4.67
CA LEU A 174 -4.79 1.39 5.72
C LEU A 174 -3.90 0.53 6.62
N GLY A 175 -3.99 -0.81 6.53
CA GLY A 175 -3.42 -1.70 7.54
C GLY A 175 -4.04 -1.51 8.92
N PHE A 176 -5.29 -1.03 8.98
CA PHE A 176 -6.02 -0.80 10.21
C PHE A 176 -6.60 -2.12 10.73
N VAL A 177 -5.92 -2.68 11.73
CA VAL A 177 -6.33 -3.91 12.41
C VAL A 177 -7.27 -3.56 13.57
N HIS A 178 -8.55 -3.95 13.43
CA HIS A 178 -9.52 -3.87 14.51
C HIS A 178 -10.37 -5.15 14.54
N LYS A 179 -9.85 -6.18 15.24
CA LYS A 179 -10.43 -7.54 15.21
C LYS A 179 -11.95 -7.61 15.45
N PRO A 180 -12.54 -6.94 16.47
CA PRO A 180 -13.99 -7.00 16.67
C PRO A 180 -14.82 -6.44 15.50
N LEU A 181 -14.25 -5.51 14.73
CA LEU A 181 -14.91 -4.96 13.54
C LEU A 181 -14.84 -5.97 12.39
N LEU A 182 -13.69 -6.62 12.19
CA LEU A 182 -13.51 -7.65 11.16
C LEU A 182 -14.44 -8.86 11.40
N GLU A 183 -14.57 -9.30 12.67
CA GLU A 183 -15.52 -10.33 13.07
C GLU A 183 -16.98 -9.90 12.80
N ALA A 184 -17.33 -8.65 13.12
CA ALA A 184 -18.67 -8.12 12.86
C ALA A 184 -18.97 -8.02 11.35
N ILE A 185 -18.00 -7.58 10.53
CA ILE A 185 -18.12 -7.55 9.07
C ILE A 185 -18.29 -8.96 8.52
N SER A 186 -17.48 -9.92 8.97
CA SER A 186 -17.60 -11.33 8.56
C SER A 186 -19.00 -11.89 8.82
N ALA A 187 -19.49 -11.75 10.06
CA ALA A 187 -20.81 -12.23 10.42
C ALA A 187 -21.93 -11.55 9.63
N ALA A 188 -21.83 -10.23 9.39
CA ALA A 188 -22.81 -9.49 8.60
C ALA A 188 -22.77 -9.85 7.11
N ALA A 189 -21.58 -10.12 6.55
CA ALA A 189 -21.40 -10.56 5.17
C ALA A 189 -22.00 -11.96 4.96
N LEU A 190 -21.75 -12.90 5.89
CA LEU A 190 -22.36 -14.22 5.89
C LEU A 190 -23.90 -14.14 5.91
N ALA A 191 -24.46 -13.28 6.75
CA ALA A 191 -25.91 -13.08 6.84
C ALA A 191 -26.54 -12.47 5.57
N LYS A 192 -25.73 -11.81 4.73
CA LYS A 192 -26.18 -11.13 3.49
C LYS A 192 -25.59 -11.77 2.22
N LEU A 193 -25.08 -13.00 2.32
CA LEU A 193 -24.26 -13.66 1.29
C LEU A 193 -24.86 -13.59 -0.13
N SER A 194 -26.17 -13.86 -0.24
CA SER A 194 -26.90 -13.87 -1.50
C SER A 194 -26.97 -12.50 -2.18
N HIS A 195 -26.93 -11.42 -1.42
CA HIS A 195 -27.05 -10.04 -1.90
C HIS A 195 -25.72 -9.40 -2.31
N LEU A 196 -24.58 -10.01 -1.97
CA LEU A 196 -23.27 -9.50 -2.37
C LEU A 196 -23.07 -9.69 -3.88
N VAL A 197 -22.66 -8.62 -4.56
CA VAL A 197 -22.28 -8.67 -5.98
C VAL A 197 -20.84 -9.18 -6.13
N PRO A 198 -20.39 -9.60 -7.33
CA PRO A 198 -19.00 -10.03 -7.57
C PRO A 198 -17.92 -9.16 -6.92
N GLN A 199 -18.05 -7.84 -7.09
CA GLN A 199 -17.13 -6.87 -6.52
C GLN A 199 -17.07 -6.94 -4.99
N ASP A 200 -18.20 -7.13 -4.31
CA ASP A 200 -18.20 -7.23 -2.84
C ASP A 200 -17.51 -8.52 -2.37
N LEU A 201 -17.77 -9.64 -3.05
CA LEU A 201 -17.14 -10.93 -2.75
C LEU A 201 -15.62 -10.87 -2.91
N ALA A 202 -15.16 -10.28 -4.02
CA ALA A 202 -13.75 -10.08 -4.30
C ALA A 202 -13.10 -9.12 -3.29
N ASN A 203 -13.73 -7.98 -3.00
CA ASN A 203 -13.19 -7.00 -2.06
C ASN A 203 -13.14 -7.53 -0.63
N ILE A 204 -14.17 -8.23 -0.14
CA ILE A 204 -14.16 -8.79 1.21
C ILE A 204 -13.07 -9.88 1.31
N SER A 205 -13.03 -10.84 0.38
CA SER A 205 -12.01 -11.90 0.42
C SER A 205 -10.58 -11.33 0.32
N TRP A 206 -10.34 -10.39 -0.59
CA TRP A 206 -9.06 -9.69 -0.70
C TRP A 206 -8.70 -8.94 0.58
N SER A 207 -9.65 -8.23 1.18
CA SER A 207 -9.41 -7.44 2.38
C SER A 207 -9.06 -8.30 3.59
N MET A 208 -9.84 -9.36 3.82
CA MET A 208 -9.58 -10.30 4.91
C MET A 208 -8.22 -10.98 4.72
N SER A 209 -7.90 -11.42 3.50
CA SER A 209 -6.60 -12.00 3.15
C SER A 209 -5.44 -11.02 3.34
N LYS A 210 -5.56 -9.77 2.87
CA LYS A 210 -4.54 -8.73 2.96
C LYS A 210 -4.21 -8.34 4.41
N ILE A 211 -5.22 -8.33 5.29
CA ILE A 211 -5.04 -8.11 6.73
C ILE A 211 -4.49 -9.36 7.43
N GLY A 212 -4.64 -10.53 6.83
CA GLY A 212 -4.36 -11.82 7.48
C GLY A 212 -5.50 -12.31 8.37
N PHE A 213 -6.70 -11.76 8.26
CA PHE A 213 -7.85 -12.23 9.01
C PHE A 213 -8.40 -13.51 8.37
N VAL A 214 -8.15 -14.65 9.00
CA VAL A 214 -8.55 -15.97 8.49
C VAL A 214 -9.87 -16.40 9.13
N ASP A 215 -10.96 -16.28 8.37
CA ASP A 215 -12.28 -16.82 8.70
C ASP A 215 -12.68 -17.88 7.67
N VAL A 216 -12.39 -19.14 8.00
CA VAL A 216 -12.60 -20.28 7.10
C VAL A 216 -14.08 -20.41 6.67
N PRO A 217 -15.08 -20.30 7.58
CA PRO A 217 -16.49 -20.25 7.19
C PRO A 217 -16.82 -19.15 6.16
N LEU A 218 -16.33 -17.92 6.38
CA LEU A 218 -16.53 -16.82 5.42
C LEU A 218 -15.91 -17.12 4.06
N MET A 219 -14.66 -17.58 4.04
CA MET A 219 -13.96 -17.89 2.78
C MET A 219 -14.64 -19.01 2.01
N SER A 220 -15.14 -20.04 2.70
CA SER A 220 -15.88 -21.14 2.10
C SER A 220 -17.20 -20.66 1.50
N ALA A 221 -17.94 -19.82 2.23
CA ALA A 221 -19.19 -19.21 1.78
C ALA A 221 -18.98 -18.30 0.56
N ILE A 222 -17.94 -17.45 0.59
CA ILE A 222 -17.57 -16.60 -0.56
C ILE A 222 -17.23 -17.47 -1.77
N SER A 223 -16.46 -18.54 -1.61
CA SER A 223 -16.16 -19.45 -2.72
C SER A 223 -17.44 -20.01 -3.36
N SER A 224 -18.36 -20.57 -2.55
CA SER A 224 -19.61 -21.13 -3.07
C SER A 224 -20.45 -20.06 -3.79
N GLN A 225 -20.54 -18.85 -3.24
CA GLN A 225 -21.29 -17.76 -3.85
C GLN A 225 -20.62 -17.26 -5.14
N SER A 226 -19.29 -17.16 -5.18
CA SER A 226 -18.52 -16.76 -6.35
C SER A 226 -18.70 -17.76 -7.49
N LEU A 227 -18.71 -19.07 -7.22
CA LEU A 227 -18.97 -20.11 -8.23
C LEU A 227 -20.31 -19.87 -8.95
N SER A 228 -21.36 -19.50 -8.22
CA SER A 228 -22.69 -19.23 -8.80
C SER A 228 -22.77 -17.94 -9.63
N LYS A 229 -21.82 -17.01 -9.47
CA LYS A 229 -21.81 -15.68 -10.08
C LYS A 229 -20.59 -15.43 -10.98
N ILE A 230 -19.75 -16.44 -11.22
CA ILE A 230 -18.42 -16.27 -11.81
C ILE A 230 -18.42 -15.67 -13.23
N SER A 231 -19.53 -15.81 -13.95
CA SER A 231 -19.75 -15.17 -15.25
C SER A 231 -19.79 -13.64 -15.17
N ASP A 232 -20.22 -13.12 -14.03
CA ASP A 232 -20.49 -11.69 -13.81
C ASP A 232 -19.27 -10.97 -13.22
N PHE A 233 -18.24 -11.72 -12.81
CA PHE A 233 -16.98 -11.17 -12.31
C PHE A 233 -16.24 -10.44 -13.42
N ASN A 234 -15.81 -9.21 -13.16
CA ASN A 234 -14.89 -8.50 -14.04
C ASN A 234 -13.43 -9.02 -13.83
N PRO A 235 -12.46 -8.61 -14.67
CA PRO A 235 -11.05 -8.99 -14.52
C PRO A 235 -10.46 -8.78 -13.12
N GLN A 236 -10.73 -7.62 -12.51
CA GLN A 236 -10.23 -7.26 -11.20
C GLN A 236 -10.83 -8.16 -10.11
N ASP A 237 -12.13 -8.47 -10.20
CA ASP A 237 -12.80 -9.36 -9.24
C ASP A 237 -12.19 -10.77 -9.28
N LEU A 238 -11.91 -11.29 -10.49
CA LEU A 238 -11.26 -12.59 -10.68
C LEU A 238 -9.84 -12.59 -10.09
N ALA A 239 -9.05 -11.57 -10.40
CA ALA A 239 -7.68 -11.45 -9.93
C ALA A 239 -7.61 -11.33 -8.40
N ASN A 240 -8.43 -10.45 -7.81
CA ASN A 240 -8.48 -10.23 -6.36
C ASN A 240 -8.95 -11.50 -5.61
N THR A 241 -9.94 -12.22 -6.14
CA THR A 241 -10.41 -13.46 -5.54
C THR A 241 -9.33 -14.55 -5.61
N ALA A 242 -8.70 -14.74 -6.77
CA ALA A 242 -7.59 -15.70 -6.91
C ALA A 242 -6.44 -15.38 -5.95
N TRP A 243 -6.06 -14.10 -5.88
CA TRP A 243 -5.01 -13.62 -4.98
C TRP A 243 -5.36 -13.87 -3.52
N ALA A 244 -6.60 -13.59 -3.10
CA ALA A 244 -7.05 -13.77 -1.73
C ALA A 244 -6.87 -15.22 -1.25
N PHE A 245 -7.32 -16.18 -2.06
CA PHE A 245 -7.21 -17.61 -1.77
C PHE A 245 -5.76 -18.11 -1.84
N ALA A 246 -4.97 -17.63 -2.82
CA ALA A 246 -3.55 -17.97 -2.93
C ALA A 246 -2.71 -17.43 -1.76
N SER A 247 -2.96 -16.19 -1.35
CA SER A 247 -2.27 -15.53 -0.23
C SER A 247 -2.54 -16.23 1.10
N LEU A 248 -3.78 -16.69 1.32
CA LEU A 248 -4.14 -17.51 2.49
C LEU A 248 -3.86 -19.01 2.30
N ARG A 249 -3.32 -19.44 1.15
CA ARG A 249 -3.14 -20.86 0.80
C ARG A 249 -4.39 -21.74 1.02
N VAL A 250 -5.57 -21.15 0.89
CA VAL A 250 -6.82 -21.91 0.95
C VAL A 250 -7.00 -22.57 -0.41
N GLU A 251 -6.64 -23.84 -0.50
CA GLU A 251 -6.85 -24.62 -1.71
C GLU A 251 -8.35 -24.81 -1.98
N ASN A 252 -8.81 -24.28 -3.11
CA ASN A 252 -10.18 -24.45 -3.57
C ASN A 252 -10.18 -24.69 -5.08
N ALA A 253 -9.86 -25.92 -5.46
CA ALA A 253 -9.74 -26.32 -6.86
C ALA A 253 -10.99 -25.93 -7.71
N PRO A 254 -12.24 -26.18 -7.26
CA PRO A 254 -13.42 -25.78 -8.05
C PRO A 254 -13.50 -24.28 -8.33
N LEU A 255 -13.18 -23.43 -7.35
CA LEU A 255 -13.15 -21.99 -7.52
C LEU A 255 -12.04 -21.58 -8.50
N MET A 256 -10.84 -22.13 -8.34
CA MET A 256 -9.69 -21.80 -9.18
C MET A 256 -9.89 -22.27 -10.63
N ASP A 257 -10.49 -23.43 -10.86
CA ASP A 257 -10.91 -23.91 -12.19
C ASP A 257 -11.91 -22.96 -12.87
N SER A 258 -12.88 -22.48 -12.09
CA SER A 258 -13.91 -21.55 -12.58
C SER A 258 -13.32 -20.17 -12.89
N ILE A 259 -12.45 -19.64 -12.02
CA ILE A 259 -11.71 -18.40 -12.26
C ILE A 259 -10.84 -18.56 -13.51
N SER A 260 -10.11 -19.65 -13.65
CA SER A 260 -9.25 -19.93 -14.80
C SER A 260 -10.05 -19.92 -16.11
N SER A 261 -11.23 -20.54 -16.11
CA SER A 261 -12.10 -20.58 -17.29
C SER A 261 -12.70 -19.22 -17.63
N SER A 262 -13.19 -18.47 -16.64
CA SER A 262 -13.76 -17.12 -16.83
C SER A 262 -12.69 -16.10 -17.23
N ALA A 263 -11.49 -16.19 -16.63
CA ALA A 263 -10.37 -15.31 -16.96
C ALA A 263 -9.95 -15.48 -18.42
N ARG A 264 -9.79 -16.73 -18.90
CA ARG A 264 -9.39 -17.01 -20.29
C ARG A 264 -10.31 -16.39 -21.34
N SER A 265 -11.61 -16.25 -21.08
CA SER A 265 -12.54 -15.61 -22.02
C SER A 265 -12.53 -14.08 -21.95
N LYS A 266 -11.92 -13.49 -20.92
CA LYS A 266 -11.91 -12.04 -20.65
C LYS A 266 -10.51 -11.40 -20.67
N LEU A 267 -9.45 -12.16 -20.97
CA LEU A 267 -8.06 -11.69 -20.87
C LEU A 267 -7.77 -10.38 -21.60
N SER A 268 -8.44 -10.10 -22.71
CA SER A 268 -8.29 -8.82 -23.44
C SER A 268 -8.67 -7.59 -22.61
N GLU A 269 -9.59 -7.76 -21.65
CA GLU A 269 -10.08 -6.73 -20.72
C GLU A 269 -9.17 -6.56 -19.51
N PHE A 270 -8.30 -7.53 -19.20
CA PHE A 270 -7.43 -7.49 -18.02
C PHE A 270 -6.43 -6.34 -18.11
N GLU A 271 -6.28 -5.58 -17.03
CA GLU A 271 -5.17 -4.65 -16.87
C GLU A 271 -3.89 -5.40 -16.48
N GLY A 272 -2.74 -4.73 -16.55
CA GLY A 272 -1.47 -5.34 -16.21
C GLY A 272 -1.44 -5.92 -14.79
N SER A 273 -2.07 -5.23 -13.83
CA SER A 273 -2.21 -5.71 -12.44
C SER A 273 -3.01 -6.99 -12.35
N ASP A 274 -4.10 -7.11 -13.12
CA ASP A 274 -4.96 -8.30 -13.11
C ASP A 274 -4.21 -9.51 -13.67
N LEU A 275 -3.46 -9.31 -14.77
CA LEU A 275 -2.62 -10.34 -15.38
C LEU A 275 -1.56 -10.86 -14.41
N SER A 276 -0.76 -9.96 -13.84
CA SER A 276 0.33 -10.35 -12.94
C SER A 276 -0.18 -11.01 -11.65
N THR A 277 -1.27 -10.48 -11.10
CA THR A 277 -1.88 -10.97 -9.85
C THR A 277 -2.50 -12.35 -10.04
N THR A 278 -3.21 -12.55 -11.16
CA THR A 278 -3.78 -13.85 -11.50
C THR A 278 -2.67 -14.88 -11.72
N ALA A 279 -1.67 -14.57 -12.54
CA ALA A 279 -0.56 -15.49 -12.77
C ALA A 279 0.17 -15.88 -11.47
N TRP A 280 0.44 -14.89 -10.61
CA TRP A 280 1.06 -15.12 -9.31
C TRP A 280 0.22 -16.03 -8.41
N ALA A 281 -1.10 -15.84 -8.39
CA ALA A 281 -2.00 -16.64 -7.56
C ALA A 281 -1.98 -18.11 -7.95
N PHE A 282 -2.10 -18.39 -9.25
CA PHE A 282 -2.09 -19.75 -9.78
C PHE A 282 -0.73 -20.44 -9.60
N SER A 283 0.37 -19.73 -9.81
CA SER A 283 1.72 -20.27 -9.54
C SER A 283 1.97 -20.50 -8.04
N THR A 284 1.49 -19.61 -7.17
CA THR A 284 1.64 -19.72 -5.71
C THR A 284 0.96 -20.96 -5.13
N LEU A 285 -0.22 -21.31 -5.66
CA LEU A 285 -0.97 -22.50 -5.25
C LEU A 285 -0.46 -23.79 -5.91
N GLY A 286 0.54 -23.71 -6.80
CA GLY A 286 1.04 -24.89 -7.52
C GLY A 286 0.01 -25.57 -8.43
N LEU A 287 -1.08 -24.88 -8.77
CA LEU A 287 -2.16 -25.46 -9.57
C LEU A 287 -1.74 -25.52 -11.04
N GLY A 288 -1.82 -26.70 -11.65
CA GLY A 288 -1.39 -26.98 -13.03
C GLY A 288 -2.27 -26.35 -14.12
N HIS A 289 -2.43 -25.02 -14.15
CA HIS A 289 -3.20 -24.31 -15.17
C HIS A 289 -2.33 -23.77 -16.31
N GLY A 290 -1.58 -24.66 -16.96
CA GLY A 290 -0.78 -24.33 -18.15
C GLY A 290 -1.51 -23.49 -19.20
N PRO A 291 -2.75 -23.85 -19.60
CA PRO A 291 -3.50 -23.08 -20.60
C PRO A 291 -3.81 -21.63 -20.19
N LEU A 292 -4.05 -21.37 -18.89
CA LEU A 292 -4.28 -20.02 -18.40
C LEU A 292 -2.97 -19.23 -18.40
N LEU A 293 -1.89 -19.82 -17.87
CA LEU A 293 -0.58 -19.15 -17.81
C LEU A 293 -0.04 -18.83 -19.21
N ASP A 294 -0.22 -19.72 -20.18
CA ASP A 294 0.12 -19.48 -21.59
C ASP A 294 -0.70 -18.34 -22.20
N ALA A 295 -1.99 -18.28 -21.88
CA ALA A 295 -2.88 -17.22 -22.35
C ALA A 295 -2.52 -15.87 -21.71
N ILE A 296 -2.22 -15.84 -20.41
CA ILE A 296 -1.71 -14.65 -19.72
C ILE A 296 -0.38 -14.20 -20.33
N ALA A 297 0.55 -15.13 -20.59
CA ALA A 297 1.83 -14.79 -21.21
C ALA A 297 1.65 -14.16 -22.60
N SER A 298 0.72 -14.71 -23.39
CA SER A 298 0.41 -14.17 -24.73
C SER A 298 -0.21 -12.77 -24.64
N GLU A 299 -1.10 -12.54 -23.68
CA GLU A 299 -1.73 -11.23 -23.48
C GLU A 299 -0.76 -10.20 -22.88
N ALA A 300 0.10 -10.62 -21.97
CA ALA A 300 1.17 -9.79 -21.40
C ALA A 300 2.14 -9.31 -22.49
N LEU A 301 2.47 -10.15 -23.48
CA LEU A 301 3.23 -9.73 -24.67
C LEU A 301 2.51 -8.66 -25.47
N ARG A 302 1.21 -8.85 -25.70
CA ARG A 302 0.39 -7.90 -26.47
C ARG A 302 0.32 -6.53 -25.79
N LYS A 303 0.30 -6.52 -24.45
CA LYS A 303 0.23 -5.33 -23.60
C LYS A 303 1.58 -4.90 -23.01
N ILE A 304 2.71 -5.43 -23.50
CA ILE A 304 4.02 -5.28 -22.85
C ILE A 304 4.40 -3.82 -22.56
N GLU A 305 4.06 -2.90 -23.47
CA GLU A 305 4.36 -1.47 -23.32
C GLU A 305 3.52 -0.75 -22.27
N SER A 306 2.34 -1.29 -21.94
CA SER A 306 1.47 -0.75 -20.88
C SER A 306 1.71 -1.38 -19.52
N LEU A 307 2.60 -2.39 -19.42
CA LEU A 307 2.91 -3.01 -18.14
C LEU A 307 3.88 -2.13 -17.34
N GLY A 308 3.49 -1.78 -16.11
CA GLY A 308 4.36 -1.10 -15.17
C GLY A 308 5.44 -2.01 -14.60
N ALA A 309 6.45 -1.40 -13.98
CA ALA A 309 7.59 -2.09 -13.39
C ALA A 309 7.19 -3.16 -12.36
N GLN A 310 6.19 -2.88 -11.52
CA GLN A 310 5.69 -3.81 -10.51
C GLN A 310 5.12 -5.08 -11.14
N GLN A 311 4.35 -4.95 -12.23
CA GLN A 311 3.75 -6.08 -12.93
C GLN A 311 4.81 -6.90 -13.67
N LEU A 312 5.76 -6.21 -14.31
CA LEU A 312 6.89 -6.84 -15.00
C LEU A 312 7.76 -7.66 -14.04
N GLY A 313 8.03 -7.14 -12.83
CA GLY A 313 8.76 -7.84 -11.79
C GLY A 313 8.11 -9.16 -11.40
N THR A 314 6.81 -9.12 -11.10
CA THR A 314 6.02 -10.32 -10.80
C THR A 314 6.06 -11.33 -11.96
N LEU A 315 5.80 -10.90 -13.20
CA LEU A 315 5.79 -11.80 -14.37
C LEU A 315 7.18 -12.38 -14.69
N ALA A 316 8.25 -11.61 -14.45
CA ALA A 316 9.62 -12.09 -14.63
C ALA A 316 9.94 -13.22 -13.64
N ASP A 317 9.58 -13.05 -12.37
CA ASP A 317 9.80 -14.08 -11.34
C ASP A 317 9.10 -15.39 -11.69
N LEU A 318 7.88 -15.32 -12.24
CA LEU A 318 7.14 -16.50 -12.72
C LEU A 318 7.79 -17.18 -13.93
N GLY A 319 8.60 -16.46 -14.71
CA GLY A 319 9.36 -17.02 -15.82
C GLY A 319 8.51 -17.62 -16.94
N LEU A 320 7.34 -17.05 -17.22
CA LEU A 320 6.38 -17.60 -18.19
C LEU A 320 7.03 -17.75 -19.59
N PRO A 321 7.14 -18.97 -20.15
CA PRO A 321 8.01 -19.25 -21.29
C PRO A 321 7.81 -18.36 -22.52
N ARG A 322 6.56 -18.06 -22.88
CA ARG A 322 6.22 -17.28 -24.08
C ARG A 322 6.66 -15.82 -24.00
N CYS A 323 6.56 -15.20 -22.82
CA CYS A 323 6.80 -13.77 -22.66
C CYS A 323 8.09 -13.44 -21.91
N ARG A 324 8.81 -14.45 -21.41
CA ARG A 324 9.95 -14.32 -20.51
C ARG A 324 10.97 -13.27 -20.98
N GLU A 325 11.50 -13.44 -22.18
CA GLU A 325 12.57 -12.56 -22.68
C GLU A 325 12.10 -11.11 -22.84
N ALA A 326 10.89 -10.89 -23.34
CA ALA A 326 10.33 -9.55 -23.52
C ALA A 326 10.04 -8.87 -22.18
N VAL A 327 9.49 -9.60 -21.21
CA VAL A 327 9.24 -9.11 -19.85
C VAL A 327 10.54 -8.78 -19.14
N GLU A 328 11.53 -9.67 -19.17
CA GLU A 328 12.85 -9.44 -18.57
C GLU A 328 13.52 -8.20 -19.17
N ARG A 329 13.52 -8.06 -20.50
CA ARG A 329 14.09 -6.89 -21.19
C ARG A 329 13.42 -5.58 -20.76
N ARG A 330 12.08 -5.55 -20.67
CA ARG A 330 11.35 -4.35 -20.28
C ARG A 330 11.54 -4.01 -18.79
N LEU A 331 11.62 -5.04 -17.94
CA LEU A 331 11.94 -4.91 -16.52
C LEU A 331 13.34 -4.31 -16.33
N GLU A 332 14.35 -4.84 -17.03
CA GLU A 332 15.73 -4.32 -16.98
C GLU A 332 15.79 -2.84 -17.38
N ALA A 333 15.03 -2.41 -18.38
CA ALA A 333 14.96 -1.00 -18.76
C ALA A 333 14.42 -0.12 -17.60
N ALA A 334 13.39 -0.56 -16.90
CA ALA A 334 12.86 0.15 -15.73
C ALA A 334 13.87 0.16 -14.56
N VAL A 335 14.57 -0.95 -14.33
CA VAL A 335 15.63 -1.04 -13.32
C VAL A 335 16.78 -0.09 -13.64
N LEU A 336 17.20 0.00 -14.91
CA LEU A 336 18.26 0.92 -15.34
C LEU A 336 17.84 2.39 -15.18
N GLN A 337 16.56 2.71 -15.37
CA GLN A 337 16.03 4.05 -15.09
C GLN A 337 16.13 4.39 -13.60
N LEU A 338 15.77 3.46 -12.70
CA LEU A 338 15.99 3.66 -11.26
C LEU A 338 17.48 3.83 -10.94
N LEU A 339 18.34 2.99 -11.51
CA LEU A 339 19.78 3.03 -11.26
C LEU A 339 20.38 4.38 -11.68
N ALA A 340 19.97 4.93 -12.83
CA ALA A 340 20.48 6.20 -13.35
C ALA A 340 20.13 7.40 -12.45
N GLY A 341 18.98 7.36 -11.77
CA GLY A 341 18.55 8.41 -10.83
C GLY A 341 19.00 8.18 -9.39
N MET A 342 19.61 7.04 -9.06
CA MET A 342 19.91 6.68 -7.68
C MET A 342 21.00 7.59 -7.08
N PRO A 343 20.87 8.05 -5.81
CA PRO A 343 21.87 8.92 -5.22
C PRO A 343 23.28 8.30 -5.15
N SER A 344 24.29 9.11 -5.44
CA SER A 344 25.71 8.72 -5.38
C SER A 344 26.33 8.92 -4.00
N ALA A 345 25.61 9.55 -3.06
CA ALA A 345 26.02 9.76 -1.68
C ALA A 345 24.83 9.54 -0.72
N ALA A 346 25.12 9.06 0.49
CA ALA A 346 24.08 8.74 1.49
C ALA A 346 23.18 9.94 1.83
N ASP A 347 23.72 11.17 1.81
CA ASP A 347 22.95 12.39 2.08
C ASP A 347 21.82 12.65 1.05
N GLY A 348 21.96 12.17 -0.18
CA GLY A 348 20.89 12.30 -1.19
C GLY A 348 19.60 11.56 -0.80
N PHE A 349 19.70 10.48 -0.02
CA PHE A 349 18.54 9.78 0.54
C PHE A 349 17.82 10.63 1.58
N ARG A 350 18.56 11.34 2.46
CA ARG A 350 18.01 12.28 3.44
C ARG A 350 17.32 13.47 2.78
N ARG A 351 17.84 13.93 1.63
CA ARG A 351 17.21 14.98 0.80
C ARG A 351 16.00 14.50 -0.02
N GLY A 352 15.60 13.23 0.15
CA GLY A 352 14.43 12.65 -0.50
C GLY A 352 14.58 12.47 -2.02
N GLU A 353 15.81 12.42 -2.54
CA GLU A 353 16.07 12.21 -3.97
C GLU A 353 15.61 10.82 -4.41
N TYR A 354 15.96 9.79 -3.63
CA TYR A 354 15.55 8.41 -3.90
C TYR A 354 14.03 8.21 -3.76
N SER A 355 13.41 8.83 -2.75
CA SER A 355 11.96 8.77 -2.57
C SER A 355 11.20 9.34 -3.77
N ARG A 356 11.60 10.53 -4.26
CA ARG A 356 11.01 11.12 -5.47
C ARG A 356 11.11 10.21 -6.67
N LEU A 357 12.28 9.63 -6.90
CA LEU A 357 12.53 8.71 -8.01
C LEU A 357 11.64 7.46 -7.95
N VAL A 358 11.51 6.82 -6.78
CA VAL A 358 10.67 5.63 -6.61
C VAL A 358 9.18 5.96 -6.82
N HIS A 359 8.73 7.14 -6.36
CA HIS A 359 7.37 7.62 -6.61
C HIS A 359 7.13 7.95 -8.09
N GLU A 360 8.09 8.50 -8.81
CA GLU A 360 7.98 8.74 -10.26
C GLU A 360 7.84 7.45 -11.05
N LEU A 361 8.54 6.38 -10.63
CA LEU A 361 8.49 5.07 -11.28
C LEU A 361 7.27 4.22 -10.91
N GLN A 362 6.50 4.62 -9.89
CA GLN A 362 5.33 3.89 -9.40
C GLN A 362 5.62 2.40 -9.18
N VAL A 363 6.59 2.09 -8.31
CA VAL A 363 7.02 0.71 -8.03
C VAL A 363 7.39 0.53 -6.55
N ASP A 364 6.97 -0.59 -5.95
CA ASP A 364 7.35 -0.96 -4.57
C ASP A 364 8.50 -1.98 -4.56
N ASN A 365 8.60 -2.85 -5.58
CA ASN A 365 9.69 -3.82 -5.79
C ASN A 365 9.75 -4.26 -7.27
N PHE A 366 10.90 -4.78 -7.72
CA PHE A 366 11.06 -5.32 -9.08
C PHE A 366 10.97 -6.84 -9.14
N GLY A 367 10.48 -7.49 -8.09
CA GLY A 367 10.59 -8.94 -7.93
C GLY A 367 12.05 -9.39 -7.74
N SER A 368 12.22 -10.65 -7.39
CA SER A 368 13.51 -11.24 -7.04
C SER A 368 14.51 -11.17 -8.20
N ARG A 369 14.06 -11.32 -9.45
CA ARG A 369 14.94 -11.19 -10.63
C ARG A 369 15.37 -9.76 -10.89
N GLY A 370 14.43 -8.82 -10.86
CA GLY A 370 14.74 -7.41 -11.08
C GLY A 370 15.63 -6.83 -9.98
N ASP A 371 15.38 -7.20 -8.73
CA ASP A 371 16.20 -6.78 -7.59
C ASP A 371 17.62 -7.39 -7.67
N ARG A 372 17.77 -8.68 -8.05
CA ARG A 372 19.10 -9.28 -8.29
C ARG A 372 19.85 -8.55 -9.42
N PHE A 373 19.17 -8.21 -10.50
CA PHE A 373 19.77 -7.44 -11.59
C PHE A 373 20.22 -6.04 -11.12
N LEU A 374 19.36 -5.33 -10.39
CA LEU A 374 19.67 -4.02 -9.80
C LEU A 374 20.89 -4.08 -8.88
N LEU A 375 20.89 -5.00 -7.91
CA LEU A 375 21.98 -5.17 -6.94
C LEU A 375 23.30 -5.52 -7.65
N GLY A 376 23.26 -6.39 -8.66
CA GLY A 376 24.42 -6.70 -9.49
C GLY A 376 25.00 -5.46 -10.18
N ARG A 377 24.17 -4.56 -10.69
CA ARG A 377 24.60 -3.29 -11.30
C ARG A 377 25.14 -2.27 -10.28
N LEU A 378 24.78 -2.42 -9.01
CA LEU A 378 25.37 -1.67 -7.90
C LEU A 378 26.68 -2.29 -7.39
N GLY A 379 27.10 -3.44 -7.92
CA GLY A 379 28.26 -4.18 -7.44
C GLY A 379 27.99 -4.97 -6.15
N ILE A 380 26.73 -5.10 -5.74
CA ILE A 380 26.29 -5.97 -4.64
C ILE A 380 25.95 -7.32 -5.25
N VAL A 381 26.95 -8.20 -5.33
CA VAL A 381 26.80 -9.52 -5.96
C VAL A 381 26.05 -10.50 -5.06
N GLY A 382 25.54 -11.58 -5.65
CA GLY A 382 24.99 -12.70 -4.89
C GLY A 382 26.05 -13.32 -3.97
N GLY A 383 25.65 -13.67 -2.75
CA GLY A 383 26.52 -14.43 -1.85
C GLY A 383 26.86 -15.81 -2.43
N PRO A 384 27.89 -16.49 -1.91
CA PRO A 384 28.19 -17.88 -2.29
C PRO A 384 26.97 -18.80 -2.16
N THR A 385 26.82 -19.77 -3.05
CA THR A 385 25.65 -20.68 -3.05
C THR A 385 25.48 -21.40 -1.72
N ASP A 386 26.57 -21.84 -1.10
CA ASP A 386 26.57 -22.48 0.21
C ASP A 386 26.05 -21.56 1.33
N PHE A 387 26.32 -20.25 1.24
CA PHE A 387 25.76 -19.25 2.15
C PHE A 387 24.26 -19.06 1.90
N ALA A 388 23.83 -18.98 0.64
CA ALA A 388 22.41 -18.82 0.30
C ALA A 388 21.57 -20.01 0.81
N ASP A 389 22.04 -21.25 0.59
CA ASP A 389 21.37 -22.47 1.04
C ASP A 389 21.31 -22.55 2.57
N ARG A 390 22.41 -22.22 3.26
CA ARG A 390 22.43 -22.13 4.73
C ARG A 390 21.48 -21.04 5.23
N GLY A 391 21.49 -19.87 4.60
CA GLY A 391 20.63 -18.74 4.95
C GLY A 391 19.15 -19.10 4.84
N ALA A 392 18.74 -19.78 3.77
CA ALA A 392 17.38 -20.25 3.59
C ALA A 392 16.95 -21.20 4.70
N LYS A 393 17.77 -22.21 5.01
CA LYS A 393 17.51 -23.16 6.10
C LYS A 393 17.42 -22.46 7.46
N LEU A 394 18.40 -21.62 7.78
CA LEU A 394 18.49 -20.94 9.07
C LEU A 394 17.39 -19.90 9.26
N ALA A 395 16.97 -19.20 8.21
CA ALA A 395 15.83 -18.28 8.27
C ALA A 395 14.52 -19.03 8.54
N ALA A 396 14.31 -20.19 7.90
CA ALA A 396 13.16 -21.05 8.17
C ALA A 396 13.16 -21.59 9.61
N GLU A 397 14.29 -22.12 10.10
CA GLU A 397 14.43 -22.59 11.49
C GLU A 397 14.20 -21.45 12.50
N TYR A 398 14.75 -20.26 12.22
CA TYR A 398 14.53 -19.07 13.04
C TYR A 398 13.05 -18.74 13.14
N GLN A 399 12.33 -18.78 12.02
CA GLN A 399 10.89 -18.57 11.99
C GLN A 399 10.10 -19.61 12.78
N GLU A 400 10.45 -20.90 12.66
CA GLU A 400 9.79 -21.97 13.41
C GLU A 400 9.91 -21.79 14.92
N ARG A 401 11.11 -21.43 15.40
CA ARG A 401 11.36 -21.25 16.85
C ARG A 401 10.60 -20.10 17.47
N HIS A 402 10.18 -19.12 16.67
CA HIS A 402 9.47 -17.96 17.16
C HIS A 402 7.97 -17.99 16.83
N THR A 403 7.44 -19.13 16.38
CA THR A 403 6.04 -19.32 15.98
C THR A 403 5.00 -18.82 17.02
N GLY A 404 5.21 -19.09 18.31
CA GLY A 404 4.25 -18.74 19.37
C GLY A 404 3.97 -17.24 19.54
N SER A 405 4.87 -16.36 19.12
CA SER A 405 4.70 -14.89 19.11
C SER A 405 4.47 -14.31 17.71
N TRP A 406 4.58 -15.14 16.66
CA TRP A 406 4.77 -14.71 15.26
C TRP A 406 3.51 -14.68 14.39
N TRP A 407 2.63 -15.66 14.54
CA TRP A 407 1.63 -15.97 13.49
C TRP A 407 0.21 -15.49 13.81
N ARG A 408 -0.03 -15.11 15.07
CA ARG A 408 -1.35 -14.71 15.56
C ARG A 408 -1.19 -13.57 16.56
N SER A 409 -0.75 -12.39 16.12
CA SER A 409 -1.11 -11.20 16.89
C SER A 409 -2.61 -11.02 16.73
N GLU A 410 -3.35 -11.23 17.81
CA GLU A 410 -4.81 -11.08 17.83
C GLU A 410 -5.57 -12.02 16.86
N GLY A 411 -4.97 -13.12 16.39
CA GLY A 411 -5.62 -14.04 15.43
C GLY A 411 -5.49 -13.65 13.95
N LEU A 412 -4.53 -12.77 13.62
CA LEU A 412 -4.19 -12.42 12.25
C LEU A 412 -2.91 -13.09 11.76
N LEU A 413 -2.96 -13.65 10.55
CA LEU A 413 -1.87 -14.26 9.80
C LEU A 413 -1.02 -13.19 9.09
N HIS A 414 0.17 -12.91 9.61
CA HIS A 414 1.10 -11.99 8.96
C HIS A 414 2.24 -12.74 8.26
N GLN A 415 2.50 -12.42 6.99
CA GLN A 415 3.75 -12.81 6.35
C GLN A 415 4.91 -12.03 6.98
N ARG A 416 5.97 -12.75 7.36
CA ARG A 416 7.15 -12.17 8.01
C ARG A 416 8.36 -12.34 7.10
N VAL A 417 9.15 -11.28 7.01
CA VAL A 417 10.42 -11.25 6.28
C VAL A 417 11.53 -11.36 7.31
N VAL A 418 12.47 -12.27 7.06
CA VAL A 418 13.63 -12.53 7.89
C VAL A 418 14.89 -12.22 7.11
N SER A 419 15.78 -11.46 7.74
CA SER A 419 17.15 -11.24 7.32
C SER A 419 18.09 -12.08 8.19
N TYR A 420 18.98 -12.83 7.54
CA TYR A 420 20.09 -13.55 8.18
C TYR A 420 21.40 -12.99 7.64
N ALA A 421 22.34 -12.64 8.50
CA ALA A 421 23.64 -12.12 8.09
C ALA A 421 24.80 -12.90 8.71
N GLU A 422 25.86 -13.10 7.93
CA GLU A 422 27.20 -13.48 8.38
C GLU A 422 28.14 -12.29 8.14
N LEU A 423 28.95 -11.92 9.12
CA LEU A 423 29.81 -10.75 9.02
C LEU A 423 31.14 -10.90 9.77
N GLU A 424 32.12 -10.16 9.27
CA GLU A 424 33.36 -9.80 9.95
C GLU A 424 33.68 -8.37 9.55
N LEU A 425 33.47 -7.43 10.47
CA LEU A 425 33.61 -5.98 10.25
C LEU A 425 34.50 -5.38 11.32
N GLU A 426 35.44 -4.54 10.92
CA GLU A 426 36.37 -3.89 11.82
C GLU A 426 36.45 -2.38 11.55
N ALA A 427 36.09 -1.58 12.55
CA ALA A 427 36.36 -0.16 12.61
C ALA A 427 37.67 0.06 13.38
N PRO A 428 38.68 0.72 12.78
CA PRO A 428 39.97 0.91 13.45
C PRO A 428 39.85 1.81 14.69
N ALA A 429 40.80 1.63 15.61
CA ALA A 429 40.97 2.57 16.71
C ALA A 429 41.45 3.93 16.17
N ALA A 430 40.91 5.01 16.74
CA ALA A 430 41.32 6.38 16.46
C ALA A 430 41.83 7.04 17.75
N ALA A 431 42.43 8.22 17.66
CA ALA A 431 42.96 8.92 18.83
C ALA A 431 41.85 9.16 19.88
N GLY A 432 41.91 8.43 20.99
CA GLY A 432 40.92 8.49 22.07
C GLY A 432 39.69 7.59 21.91
N VAL A 433 39.57 6.85 20.79
CA VAL A 433 38.37 6.06 20.47
C VAL A 433 38.74 4.60 20.21
N PRO A 434 38.17 3.63 20.98
CA PRO A 434 38.48 2.23 20.80
C PRO A 434 38.05 1.73 19.41
N GLY A 435 38.77 0.73 18.89
CA GLY A 435 38.31 -0.01 17.71
C GLY A 435 37.04 -0.81 18.02
N VAL A 436 36.22 -1.05 17.00
CA VAL A 436 35.02 -1.89 17.11
C VAL A 436 35.17 -3.05 16.15
N ARG A 437 35.04 -4.28 16.65
CA ARG A 437 35.04 -5.50 15.84
C ARG A 437 33.71 -6.22 16.02
N LEU A 438 33.02 -6.45 14.91
CA LEU A 438 31.77 -7.21 14.87
C LEU A 438 32.00 -8.48 14.07
N GLU A 439 31.72 -9.64 14.65
CA GLU A 439 31.85 -10.93 13.98
C GLU A 439 30.70 -11.88 14.33
N GLY A 440 30.46 -12.84 13.43
CA GLY A 440 29.48 -13.92 13.61
C GLY A 440 28.19 -13.70 12.83
N CYS A 441 27.08 -14.18 13.39
CA CYS A 441 25.78 -14.18 12.73
C CYS A 441 24.82 -13.16 13.35
N ARG A 442 23.88 -12.65 12.55
CA ARG A 442 22.76 -11.80 13.01
C ARG A 442 21.46 -12.26 12.36
N TYR A 443 20.37 -12.10 13.10
CA TYR A 443 19.01 -12.28 12.60
C TYR A 443 18.24 -10.99 12.84
N GLN A 444 17.41 -10.62 11.88
CA GLN A 444 16.47 -9.52 12.04
C GLN A 444 15.16 -9.87 11.35
N GLN A 445 14.05 -9.55 11.99
CA GLN A 445 12.71 -9.73 11.43
C GLN A 445 12.07 -8.38 11.16
N ASN A 446 11.15 -8.33 10.19
CA ASN A 446 10.31 -7.17 9.99
C ASN A 446 9.29 -6.96 11.13
N GLY A 447 8.95 -5.71 11.40
CA GLY A 447 8.07 -5.31 12.50
C GLY A 447 8.84 -4.76 13.70
N TYR A 448 8.10 -4.19 14.65
CA TYR A 448 8.66 -3.58 15.86
C TYR A 448 9.04 -4.63 16.89
N GLN A 449 10.28 -4.58 17.38
CA GLN A 449 10.84 -5.55 18.34
C GLN A 449 11.12 -4.91 19.72
N GLY A 450 10.45 -3.80 20.05
CA GLY A 450 10.52 -3.19 21.39
C GLY A 450 11.60 -2.12 21.58
N VAL A 451 12.54 -1.96 20.64
CA VAL A 451 13.55 -0.90 20.65
C VAL A 451 13.55 -0.20 19.30
N ARG A 452 13.41 1.13 19.28
CA ARG A 452 13.73 1.95 18.10
C ARG A 452 15.12 2.57 18.33
N PRO A 453 16.03 2.52 17.35
CA PRO A 453 17.29 3.24 17.41
C PRO A 453 17.07 4.72 17.74
N ALA A 454 18.00 5.34 18.47
CA ALA A 454 17.92 6.76 18.78
C ALA A 454 18.08 7.64 17.51
N GLN A 455 18.78 7.12 16.50
CA GLN A 455 19.04 7.78 15.22
C GLN A 455 18.83 6.83 14.05
N GLU A 456 18.21 7.33 12.97
CA GLU A 456 18.06 6.58 11.72
C GLU A 456 19.31 6.73 10.84
N TRP A 457 20.27 5.82 11.01
CA TRP A 457 21.48 5.72 10.16
C TRP A 457 21.16 5.47 8.70
N ILE A 458 20.13 4.65 8.47
CA ILE A 458 19.57 4.32 7.17
C ILE A 458 18.19 4.97 7.08
N VAL A 459 17.97 5.78 6.04
CA VAL A 459 16.69 6.47 5.82
C VAL A 459 15.71 5.51 5.16
N PRO A 460 14.57 5.18 5.80
CA PRO A 460 13.52 4.41 5.16
C PRO A 460 12.84 5.25 4.06
N THR A 461 12.40 4.59 3.00
CA THR A 461 11.74 5.24 1.86
C THR A 461 10.28 4.81 1.81
N THR A 462 9.35 5.77 1.96
CA THR A 462 7.93 5.51 1.69
C THR A 462 7.76 5.15 0.21
N LEU A 463 6.94 4.11 -0.05
CA LEU A 463 6.74 3.55 -1.38
C LEU A 463 5.34 3.89 -1.92
N PRO A 464 5.15 4.00 -3.25
CA PRO A 464 3.93 4.53 -3.85
C PRO A 464 2.66 3.69 -3.58
N PHE A 465 2.73 2.36 -3.60
CA PHE A 465 1.52 1.53 -3.49
C PHE A 465 1.16 1.23 -2.03
N ASN A 466 2.12 0.77 -1.23
CA ASN A 466 1.88 0.46 0.18
C ASN A 466 2.57 1.53 1.07
N HIS A 467 2.12 2.78 0.96
CA HIS A 467 2.67 3.94 1.69
C HIS A 467 2.40 3.93 3.20
N ASN A 468 1.35 3.21 3.65
CA ASN A 468 1.02 3.07 5.08
C ASN A 468 1.93 2.08 5.82
N VAL A 469 2.72 1.29 5.09
CA VAL A 469 3.65 0.35 5.71
C VAL A 469 4.85 1.13 6.22
N ASP A 470 5.08 1.09 7.53
CA ASP A 470 6.27 1.68 8.16
C ASP A 470 7.53 0.92 7.69
N ARG A 471 8.24 1.52 6.74
CA ARG A 471 9.46 0.93 6.13
C ARG A 471 10.67 0.99 7.05
N SER A 472 10.62 1.76 8.15
CA SER A 472 11.63 1.68 9.21
C SER A 472 11.61 0.30 9.89
N LEU A 473 10.51 -0.44 9.74
CA LEU A 473 10.33 -1.76 10.31
C LEU A 473 10.69 -2.89 9.34
N CYS A 474 11.23 -2.61 8.15
CA CYS A 474 11.75 -3.65 7.27
C CYS A 474 12.98 -4.34 7.89
N SER A 475 13.12 -5.66 7.68
CA SER A 475 14.16 -6.45 8.35
C SER A 475 15.58 -6.03 7.95
N GLU A 476 15.77 -5.73 6.66
CA GLU A 476 17.03 -5.36 6.05
C GLU A 476 17.47 -3.98 6.53
N GLY A 477 16.54 -3.02 6.52
CA GLY A 477 16.80 -1.65 6.97
C GLY A 477 17.18 -1.59 8.45
N GLN A 478 16.45 -2.34 9.30
CA GLN A 478 16.78 -2.46 10.72
C GLN A 478 18.17 -3.07 10.93
N LEU A 479 18.46 -4.22 10.29
CA LEU A 479 19.75 -4.90 10.46
C LEU A 479 20.92 -4.01 10.04
N LEU A 480 20.85 -3.41 8.85
CA LEU A 480 21.90 -2.55 8.33
C LEU A 480 22.06 -1.25 9.13
N GLY A 481 20.95 -0.70 9.62
CA GLY A 481 20.94 0.46 10.52
C GLY A 481 21.65 0.18 11.83
N CYS A 482 21.31 -0.94 12.51
CA CYS A 482 21.96 -1.35 13.75
C CYS A 482 23.47 -1.57 13.56
N LEU A 483 23.89 -2.20 12.47
CA LEU A 483 25.33 -2.37 12.18
C LEU A 483 26.05 -1.03 12.02
N CYS A 484 25.42 -0.03 11.38
CA CYS A 484 26.01 1.31 11.26
C CYS A 484 26.15 1.99 12.63
N GLU A 485 25.14 1.85 13.48
CA GLU A 485 25.16 2.40 14.85
C GLU A 485 26.26 1.76 15.71
N GLU A 486 26.35 0.43 15.72
CA GLU A 486 27.40 -0.30 16.45
C GLU A 486 28.81 0.09 15.96
N LEU A 487 29.00 0.19 14.64
CA LEU A 487 30.30 0.55 14.05
C LEU A 487 30.66 2.03 14.27
N ALA A 488 29.67 2.92 14.38
CA ALA A 488 29.88 4.32 14.75
C ALA A 488 30.44 4.45 16.19
N GLY A 489 30.20 3.48 17.07
CA GLY A 489 30.78 3.43 18.41
C GLY A 489 30.34 4.62 19.26
N GLU A 490 31.29 5.35 19.84
CA GLU A 490 30.98 6.53 20.67
C GLU A 490 30.27 7.67 19.93
N TRP A 491 30.32 7.69 18.59
CA TRP A 491 29.61 8.66 17.77
C TRP A 491 28.21 8.21 17.37
N ALA A 492 27.72 7.06 17.87
CA ALA A 492 26.36 6.57 17.63
C ALA A 492 25.30 7.66 17.91
N ASP A 493 25.40 8.32 19.07
CA ASP A 493 24.46 9.37 19.50
C ASP A 493 24.59 10.68 18.74
N ALA A 494 25.78 10.97 18.19
CA ALA A 494 26.01 12.14 17.35
C ALA A 494 25.31 12.01 15.98
N GLY A 495 24.98 10.78 15.60
CA GLY A 495 24.14 10.47 14.47
C GLY A 495 24.80 10.59 13.10
N PRO A 496 24.04 10.29 12.03
CA PRO A 496 24.55 10.06 10.68
C PRO A 496 24.91 11.33 9.89
N THR A 497 24.81 12.50 10.50
CA THR A 497 25.29 13.77 9.93
C THR A 497 26.61 14.21 10.55
N CYS A 498 27.07 13.54 11.61
CA CYS A 498 28.33 13.86 12.28
C CYS A 498 29.52 13.50 11.38
N PRO A 499 30.40 14.46 11.03
CA PRO A 499 31.55 14.21 10.17
C PRO A 499 32.50 13.13 10.71
N ALA A 500 32.71 13.10 12.04
CA ALA A 500 33.58 12.11 12.68
C ALA A 500 33.01 10.68 12.55
N ALA A 501 31.70 10.52 12.75
CA ALA A 501 31.04 9.24 12.62
C ALA A 501 31.07 8.72 11.16
N LEU A 502 30.79 9.62 10.20
CA LEU A 502 30.87 9.30 8.77
C LEU A 502 32.29 8.95 8.34
N GLN A 503 33.30 9.65 8.85
CA GLN A 503 34.70 9.34 8.59
C GLN A 503 35.06 7.95 9.13
N ARG A 504 34.63 7.63 10.35
CA ARG A 504 34.84 6.29 10.93
C ARG A 504 34.19 5.19 10.09
N LEU A 505 32.95 5.34 9.67
CA LEU A 505 32.26 4.32 8.85
C LEU A 505 32.99 4.05 7.52
N ARG A 506 33.62 5.07 6.92
CA ARG A 506 34.43 4.92 5.71
C ARG A 506 35.73 4.15 5.94
N GLU A 507 36.23 4.12 7.16
CA GLU A 507 37.45 3.41 7.54
C GLU A 507 37.17 1.93 7.87
N VAL A 508 35.90 1.54 8.03
CA VAL A 508 35.52 0.14 8.27
C VAL A 508 35.98 -0.75 7.12
N ARG A 509 36.50 -1.92 7.46
CA ARG A 509 36.91 -2.98 6.53
C ARG A 509 36.28 -4.30 6.92
N GLY A 510 36.30 -5.24 5.97
CA GLY A 510 35.80 -6.60 6.16
C GLY A 510 34.71 -6.96 5.15
N TRP A 511 33.80 -7.84 5.55
CA TRP A 511 32.77 -8.36 4.68
C TRP A 511 31.44 -8.59 5.40
N LEU A 512 30.35 -8.44 4.65
CA LEU A 512 28.98 -8.72 5.09
C LEU A 512 28.26 -9.55 4.01
N ARG A 513 27.71 -10.68 4.42
CA ARG A 513 26.81 -11.50 3.59
C ARG A 513 25.43 -11.46 4.20
N LEU A 514 24.44 -11.02 3.42
CA LEU A 514 23.06 -10.88 3.86
C LEU A 514 22.18 -11.83 3.04
N PHE A 515 21.37 -12.62 3.72
CA PHE A 515 20.29 -13.42 3.14
C PHE A 515 18.95 -12.81 3.54
N VAL A 516 18.04 -12.70 2.60
CA VAL A 516 16.70 -12.13 2.80
C VAL A 516 15.64 -13.04 2.21
N THR A 517 14.55 -13.22 2.95
CA THR A 517 13.44 -14.07 2.52
C THR A 517 12.49 -13.28 1.63
N GLY A 518 12.37 -13.64 0.35
CA GLY A 518 11.55 -12.93 -0.61
C GLY A 518 12.22 -11.68 -1.20
N ALA A 519 11.60 -11.15 -2.25
CA ALA A 519 12.07 -9.96 -2.95
C ALA A 519 12.04 -8.72 -2.01
N PRO A 520 13.18 -8.05 -1.79
CA PRO A 520 13.22 -6.84 -0.98
C PRO A 520 12.39 -5.72 -1.60
N CYS A 521 11.68 -4.95 -0.78
CA CYS A 521 11.07 -3.71 -1.28
C CYS A 521 12.16 -2.68 -1.64
N LEU A 522 11.82 -1.68 -2.46
CA LEU A 522 12.78 -0.66 -2.87
C LEU A 522 13.30 0.19 -1.69
N SER A 523 12.58 0.27 -0.57
CA SER A 523 13.16 0.85 0.65
C SER A 523 14.34 0.01 1.18
N CYS A 524 14.24 -1.32 1.12
CA CYS A 524 15.32 -2.23 1.52
C CYS A 524 16.50 -2.17 0.53
N VAL A 525 16.22 -2.08 -0.78
CA VAL A 525 17.28 -1.87 -1.78
C VAL A 525 17.97 -0.52 -1.57
N GLY A 526 17.21 0.53 -1.28
CA GLY A 526 17.74 1.84 -0.87
C GLY A 526 18.58 1.76 0.40
N ALA A 527 18.19 0.94 1.38
CA ALA A 527 18.97 0.67 2.58
C ALA A 527 20.31 -0.01 2.27
N MET A 528 20.29 -1.04 1.40
CA MET A 528 21.50 -1.73 0.93
C MET A 528 22.47 -0.76 0.23
N ARG A 529 21.95 0.15 -0.60
CA ARG A 529 22.76 1.19 -1.24
C ARG A 529 23.33 2.19 -0.25
N GLN A 530 22.52 2.66 0.71
CA GLN A 530 22.99 3.56 1.76
C GLN A 530 24.13 2.93 2.57
N PHE A 531 23.99 1.66 2.96
CA PHE A 531 25.04 0.91 3.65
C PHE A 531 26.34 0.85 2.84
N GLN A 532 26.25 0.52 1.54
CA GLN A 532 27.41 0.50 0.64
C GLN A 532 28.11 1.87 0.52
N LEU A 533 27.33 2.96 0.52
CA LEU A 533 27.86 4.33 0.42
C LEU A 533 28.49 4.82 1.74
N LEU A 534 27.97 4.36 2.87
CA LEU A 534 28.49 4.67 4.20
C LEU A 534 29.76 3.88 4.52
N LEU A 535 29.84 2.62 4.07
CA LEU A 535 30.95 1.69 4.32
C LEU A 535 31.61 1.20 3.01
N PRO A 536 32.23 2.08 2.21
CA PRO A 536 32.80 1.73 0.90
C PRO A 536 33.94 0.69 0.96
N GLY A 537 34.54 0.48 2.13
CA GLY A 537 35.60 -0.51 2.34
C GLY A 537 35.13 -1.93 2.69
N VAL A 538 33.80 -2.15 2.76
CA VAL A 538 33.20 -3.44 3.12
C VAL A 538 32.77 -4.18 1.86
N ALA A 539 33.21 -5.44 1.72
CA ALA A 539 32.69 -6.33 0.70
C ALA A 539 31.27 -6.77 1.07
N PHE A 540 30.28 -6.33 0.30
CA PHE A 540 28.87 -6.57 0.60
C PHE A 540 28.18 -7.43 -0.46
N SER A 541 27.57 -8.54 -0.04
CA SER A 541 26.81 -9.43 -0.92
C SER A 541 25.43 -9.73 -0.35
N VAL A 542 24.44 -9.88 -1.23
CA VAL A 542 23.04 -10.13 -0.86
C VAL A 542 22.50 -11.34 -1.63
N SER A 543 21.95 -12.31 -0.91
CA SER A 543 21.25 -13.46 -1.47
C SER A 543 19.75 -13.33 -1.19
N ILE A 544 18.95 -13.25 -2.25
CA ILE A 544 17.49 -13.22 -2.18
C ILE A 544 16.98 -14.66 -2.25
N GLY A 545 16.33 -15.13 -1.19
CA GLY A 545 15.68 -16.43 -1.14
C GLY A 545 14.18 -16.35 -1.43
N ASP A 546 13.51 -17.48 -1.33
CA ASP A 546 12.05 -17.53 -1.46
C ASP A 546 11.36 -16.93 -0.23
N GLU A 547 10.12 -16.50 -0.43
CA GLU A 547 9.28 -16.06 0.69
C GLU A 547 8.96 -17.26 1.59
N LEU A 548 9.20 -17.09 2.90
CA LEU A 548 8.83 -18.10 3.87
C LEU A 548 7.32 -18.05 4.11
N ARG A 549 6.59 -18.93 3.42
CA ARG A 549 5.11 -18.99 3.47
C ARG A 549 4.64 -20.33 4.01
N ARG A 550 4.23 -20.38 5.27
CA ARG A 550 3.61 -21.55 5.91
C ARG A 550 2.12 -21.67 5.52
N ASP A 551 1.60 -22.90 5.41
CA ASP A 551 0.16 -23.13 5.31
C ASP A 551 -0.52 -22.70 6.63
N PRO A 552 -1.48 -21.76 6.61
CA PRO A 552 -2.19 -21.36 7.83
C PRO A 552 -3.09 -22.45 8.42
N LEU A 553 -3.32 -23.55 7.69
CA LEU A 553 -4.09 -24.72 8.12
C LEU A 553 -3.21 -25.82 8.76
N GLU A 554 -1.87 -25.69 8.71
CA GLU A 554 -0.88 -26.53 9.42
C GLU A 554 -0.43 -25.92 10.76
#